data_AF-A0A7J7LC19-F1
#
_entry.id   AF-A0A7J7LC19-F1
#
_cell.length_a   1.000
_cell.length_b   1.000
_cell.length_c   1.000
_cell.angle_alpha   90.00
_cell.angle_beta   90.00
_cell.angle_gamma   90.00
#
_symmetry.space_group_name_H-M   'P 1'
#
loop_
_entity.id
_entity.type
_entity.pdbx_description
1 polymer ?
#
loop_
_entity_poly.entity_id
_entity_poly.type
_entity_poly.pdbx_seq_one_letter_code
_entity_poly.pdbx_strand_id
1 'polypeptide(L)' 'MLASLDMMLERWRHYKGKEIDVFEEFKVATADVISKTAFGSSYLEGEKIFENLTKLVTIIAAHTNGRRL' A
#
# COMPACT_ATOMS: atom_id res chain seq x y z
N MET A 1 3.44 10.35 7.57
CA MET A 1 4.66 10.53 6.77
C MET A 1 5.89 10.04 7.51
N LEU A 2 6.07 10.44 8.78
CA LEU A 2 7.22 10.01 9.58
C LEU A 2 7.25 8.51 9.87
N ALA A 3 6.10 7.87 10.14
CA ALA A 3 6.06 6.46 10.51
C ALA A 3 6.71 5.48 9.51
N SER A 4 6.58 5.69 8.20
CA SER A 4 7.21 4.82 7.19
C SER A 4 8.73 5.01 7.15
N LEU A 5 9.21 6.25 7.32
CA LEU A 5 10.64 6.55 7.49
C LEU A 5 11.19 6.02 8.83
N ASP A 6 10.44 6.16 9.93
CA ASP A 6 10.85 5.67 11.25
C ASP A 6 11.03 4.14 11.22
N MET A 7 10.10 3.42 10.59
CA MET A 7 10.24 1.98 10.36
C MET A 7 11.43 1.62 9.48
N MET A 8 11.72 2.43 8.46
CA MET A 8 12.87 2.27 7.58
C MET A 8 14.18 2.40 8.36
N LEU A 9 14.31 3.47 9.16
CA LEU A 9 15.48 3.73 10.00
C LEU A 9 15.65 2.66 11.08
N GLU A 10 14.56 2.18 11.67
CA GLU A 10 14.67 1.08 12.64
C GLU A 10 15.13 -0.22 11.99
N ARG A 11 14.65 -0.56 10.78
CA ARG A 11 15.20 -1.72 10.05
C ARG A 11 16.71 -1.56 9.81
N TRP A 12 17.16 -0.38 9.40
CA TRP A 12 18.57 -0.10 9.12
C TRP A 12 19.46 -0.26 10.35
N ARG A 13 18.98 0.08 11.56
CA ARG A 13 19.74 -0.16 12.80
C ARG A 13 20.07 -1.63 13.05
N HIS A 14 19.32 -2.56 12.46
CA HIS A 14 19.57 -3.99 12.58
C HIS A 14 20.60 -4.51 11.54
N TYR A 15 20.96 -3.70 10.54
CA TYR A 15 22.00 -4.03 9.56
C TYR A 15 23.40 -3.74 10.15
N LYS A 16 23.96 -4.70 10.89
CA LYS A 16 25.34 -4.61 11.44
C LYS A 16 26.41 -4.76 10.34
N GLY A 17 26.64 -3.69 9.58
CA GLY A 17 27.72 -3.62 8.58
C GLY A 17 27.43 -4.37 7.27
N LYS A 18 26.17 -4.70 7.01
CA LYS A 18 25.71 -5.24 5.72
C LYS A 18 25.29 -4.10 4.81
N GLU A 19 25.59 -4.22 3.52
CA GLU A 19 25.04 -3.31 2.50
C GLU A 19 23.51 -3.36 2.51
N ILE A 20 22.90 -2.20 2.26
CA ILE A 20 21.45 -2.02 2.24
C ILE A 20 21.06 -1.63 0.82
N ASP A 21 20.09 -2.35 0.26
CA ASP A 21 19.41 -1.87 -0.94
C ASP A 21 18.43 -0.76 -0.56
N VAL A 22 18.87 0.48 -0.72
CA VAL A 22 18.07 1.67 -0.40
C VAL A 22 16.89 1.87 -1.35
N PHE A 23 16.91 1.27 -2.54
CA PHE A 23 15.85 1.46 -3.52
C PHE A 23 14.54 0.83 -3.05
N GLU A 24 14.60 -0.40 -2.54
CA GLU A 24 13.44 -1.10 -1.98
C GLU A 24 12.81 -0.35 -0.81
N GLU A 25 13.65 0.17 0.09
CA GLU A 25 13.22 0.92 1.27
C GLU A 25 12.54 2.25 0.87
N PHE A 26 13.11 2.96 -0.10
CA PHE A 26 12.55 4.22 -0.60
C PHE A 26 11.27 4.04 -1.40
N LYS A 27 11.07 2.90 -2.09
CA LYS A 27 9.80 2.62 -2.76
C LYS A 27 8.64 2.61 -1.78
N VAL A 28 8.79 1.93 -0.65
CA VAL A 28 7.74 1.86 0.38
C VAL A 28 7.49 3.23 0.99
N ALA A 29 8.55 3.96 1.35
CA ALA A 29 8.43 5.31 1.91
C ALA A 29 7.73 6.28 0.94
N THR A 30 8.12 6.26 -0.34
CA THR A 30 7.55 7.11 -1.39
C THR A 30 6.11 6.75 -1.69
N ALA A 31 5.79 5.45 -1.77
CA ALA A 31 4.42 4.99 -1.96
C ALA A 31 3.51 5.50 -0.82
N ASP A 32 3.97 5.44 0.43
CA ASP A 32 3.21 5.95 1.57
C ASP A 32 3.04 7.49 1.55
N VAL A 33 4.04 8.24 1.05
CA VAL A 33 3.94 9.69 0.82
C VAL A 33 2.89 10.01 -0.25
N ILE A 34 2.94 9.33 -1.39
CA ILE A 34 1.98 9.51 -2.49
C ILE A 34 0.58 9.17 -1.98
N SER A 35 0.41 8.02 -1.31
CA SER A 35 -0.89 7.58 -0.81
C SER A 35 -1.48 8.59 0.16
N LYS A 36 -0.67 9.13 1.08
CA LYS A 36 -1.15 10.13 2.05
C LYS A 36 -1.48 11.46 1.39
N THR A 37 -0.71 11.86 0.38
CA THR A 37 -0.90 13.16 -0.28
C THR A 37 -2.05 13.14 -1.28
N ALA A 38 -2.18 12.07 -2.07
CA ALA A 38 -3.21 11.96 -3.10
C ALA A 38 -4.56 11.44 -2.55
N PHE A 39 -4.53 10.55 -1.56
CA PHE A 39 -5.73 9.85 -1.08
C PHE A 39 -6.02 10.06 0.41
N GLY A 40 -5.11 10.67 1.17
CA GLY A 40 -5.28 10.89 2.62
C GLY A 40 -5.07 9.63 3.47
N SER A 41 -4.62 8.52 2.89
CA SER A 41 -4.46 7.21 3.56
C SER A 41 -3.02 6.71 3.47
N SER A 42 -2.66 5.70 4.27
CA SER A 42 -1.39 4.99 4.04
C SER A 42 -1.41 4.14 2.77
N TYR A 43 -0.24 3.73 2.29
CA TYR A 43 -0.13 2.82 1.14
C TYR A 43 -0.88 1.50 1.39
N LEU A 44 -0.61 0.84 2.52
CA LEU A 44 -1.23 -0.45 2.90
C LEU A 44 -2.74 -0.34 3.10
N GLU A 45 -3.20 0.77 3.67
CA GLU A 45 -4.62 1.04 3.81
C GLU A 45 -5.29 1.24 2.44
N GLY A 46 -4.64 2.00 1.54
CA GLY A 46 -5.10 2.20 0.18
C GLY A 46 -5.21 0.89 -0.61
N GLU A 47 -4.18 0.03 -0.53
CA GLU A 47 -4.17 -1.30 -1.14
C GLU A 47 -5.38 -2.13 -0.68
N LYS A 48 -5.61 -2.21 0.63
CA LYS A 48 -6.77 -2.91 1.21
C LYS A 48 -8.12 -2.35 0.75
N ILE A 49 -8.23 -1.03 0.61
CA ILE A 49 -9.44 -0.37 0.11
C ILE A 49 -9.70 -0.80 -1.34
N PHE A 50 -8.68 -0.73 -2.20
CA PHE A 50 -8.82 -1.10 -3.62
C PHE A 50 -9.13 -2.59 -3.81
N GLU A 51 -8.54 -3.48 -3.01
CA GLU A 51 -8.91 -4.91 -3.02
C GLU A 51 -10.38 -5.12 -2.67
N ASN A 52 -10.87 -4.46 -1.62
CA ASN A 52 -12.27 -4.57 -1.21
C ASN A 52 -13.23 -3.98 -2.25
N LEU A 53 -12.88 -2.84 -2.84
CA LEU A 53 -13.63 -2.25 -3.96
C LEU A 53 -13.69 -3.22 -5.15
N THR A 54 -12.58 -3.88 -5.48
CA THR A 54 -12.52 -4.88 -6.56
C THR A 54 -13.46 -6.04 -6.27
N LYS A 55 -13.40 -6.63 -5.06
CA LYS A 55 -14.31 -7.69 -4.62
C LYS A 55 -15.77 -7.27 -4.72
N LEU A 56 -16.10 -6.06 -4.26
CA LEU A 56 -17.45 -5.51 -4.33
C LEU A 56 -17.93 -5.38 -5.78
N VAL A 57 -17.10 -4.80 -6.66
CA VAL A 57 -17.41 -4.66 -8.10
C VAL A 57 -17.64 -6.03 -8.75
N THR A 58 -16.82 -7.03 -8.43
CA THR A 58 -17.01 -8.40 -8.92
C THR A 58 -18.35 -8.99 -8.47
N ILE A 59 -18.71 -8.84 -7.19
CA ILE A 59 -20.00 -9.34 -6.66
C ILE A 59 -21.17 -8.63 -7.36
N ILE A 60 -21.11 -7.30 -7.52
CA ILE A 60 -22.14 -6.53 -8.20
C ILE A 60 -22.28 -6.98 -9.65
N ALA A 61 -21.17 -7.13 -10.38
CA ALA A 61 -21.16 -7.57 -11.77
C ALA A 61 -21.76 -8.98 -11.95
N ALA A 62 -21.48 -9.90 -11.04
CA ALA A 62 -22.08 -11.24 -11.04
C ALA A 62 -23.62 -11.17 -10.85
N HIS A 63 -24.10 -10.31 -9.94
CA HIS A 63 -25.53 -10.15 -9.66
C HIS A 63 -26.30 -9.36 -10.74
N THR A 64 -25.65 -8.44 -11.46
CA THR A 64 -26.28 -7.71 -12.56
C THR A 64 -26.34 -8.54 -13.84
N ASN A 65 -25.33 -9.39 -14.10
CA ASN A 65 -25.35 -10.32 -15.23
C ASN A 65 -26.40 -11.43 -15.06
N GLY A 66 -26.66 -11.90 -13.83
CA GLY A 66 -27.73 -12.88 -13.56
C GLY A 66 -29.15 -12.33 -13.67
N ARG A 67 -29.35 -11.01 -13.71
CA ARG A 67 -30.67 -10.35 -13.84
C ARG A 67 -31.04 -9.96 -15.28
N ARG A 68 -30.17 -10.24 -16.26
CA ARG A 68 -30.37 -9.92 -17.68
C ARG A 68 -30.81 -11.12 -18.53
N LEU A 69 -31.17 -12.25 -17.91
CA LEU A 69 -31.72 -13.46 -18.55
C LEU A 69 -33.14 -13.72 -18.06
#